data_AF-A0A6B3MVP0-F1
#
_entry.id   AF-A0A6B3MVP0-F1
#
_cell.length_a   1.000
_cell.length_b   1.000
_cell.length_c   1.000
_cell.angle_alpha   90.00
_cell.angle_beta   90.00
_cell.angle_gamma   90.00
#
_symmetry.space_group_name_H-M   'P 1'
#
loop_
_entity.id
_entity.type
_entity.pdbx_description
1 polymer ?
#
loop_
_entity_poly.entity_id
_entity_poly.type
_entity_poly.pdbx_seq_one_letter_code
_entity_poly.pdbx_strand_id
1 'polypeptide(L)' 'MAKTETKKMGRPCIHGEPKGAHTIRVTDTAWNGLKRLASVAGVSLSEYLEALGKAGVLPS' A
#
# COMPACT_ATOMS: atom_id res chain seq x y z
N MET A 1 -32.62 -27.81 -0.11
CA MET A 1 -31.92 -26.89 -1.02
C MET A 1 -31.05 -25.96 -0.19
N ALA A 2 -29.78 -26.32 0.03
CA ALA A 2 -28.86 -25.50 0.82
C ALA A 2 -28.46 -24.25 0.00
N LYS A 3 -28.72 -23.06 0.54
CA LYS A 3 -28.25 -21.79 -0.05
C LYS A 3 -26.72 -21.78 0.04
N THR A 4 -26.06 -21.92 -1.10
CA THR A 4 -24.61 -21.77 -1.20
C THR A 4 -24.31 -20.28 -1.12
N GLU A 5 -23.85 -19.82 0.04
CA GLU A 5 -23.33 -18.46 0.19
C GLU A 5 -22.06 -18.32 -0.65
N THR A 6 -22.14 -17.54 -1.73
CA THR A 6 -20.98 -17.13 -2.51
C THR A 6 -20.10 -16.25 -1.62
N LYS A 7 -19.09 -16.87 -1.00
CA LYS A 7 -18.01 -16.18 -0.28
C LYS A 7 -17.50 -15.05 -1.19
N LYS A 8 -17.74 -13.79 -0.82
CA LYS A 8 -17.16 -12.63 -1.51
C LYS A 8 -15.65 -12.76 -1.39
N MET A 9 -15.03 -13.35 -2.40
CA MET A 9 -13.60 -13.53 -2.48
C MET A 9 -12.99 -12.13 -2.58
N GLY A 10 -12.51 -11.61 -1.44
CA GLY A 10 -11.80 -10.33 -1.42
C GLY A 10 -10.62 -10.36 -2.39
N ARG A 11 -10.14 -9.18 -2.81
CA ARG A 11 -8.92 -9.09 -3.64
C ARG A 11 -7.81 -9.92 -2.97
N PRO A 12 -7.13 -10.81 -3.71
CA PRO A 12 -6.07 -11.63 -3.14
C PRO A 12 -5.01 -10.75 -2.47
N CYS A 13 -4.59 -11.13 -1.26
CA CYS A 13 -3.55 -10.43 -0.53
C CYS A 13 -2.20 -10.68 -1.21
N ILE A 14 -1.71 -9.69 -1.95
CA ILE A 14 -0.49 -9.77 -2.77
C ILE A 14 0.78 -9.79 -1.91
N HIS A 15 0.68 -9.39 -0.63
CA HIS A 15 1.83 -9.10 0.23
C HIS A 15 2.00 -10.07 1.41
N GLY A 16 1.39 -11.26 1.36
CA GLY A 16 1.47 -12.26 2.44
C GLY A 16 0.58 -11.96 3.66
N GLU A 17 0.15 -10.71 3.82
CA GLU A 17 -0.82 -10.26 4.83
C GLU A 17 -1.81 -9.23 4.25
N PRO A 18 -3.03 -9.10 4.83
CA PRO A 18 -3.96 -8.05 4.46
C PRO A 18 -3.45 -6.66 4.89
N LYS A 19 -3.57 -5.67 4.00
CA LYS A 19 -3.24 -4.28 4.33
C LYS A 19 -4.16 -3.75 5.45
N GLY A 20 -3.56 -3.16 6.48
CA GLY A 20 -4.24 -2.39 7.52
C GLY A 20 -4.35 -0.90 7.18
N ALA A 21 -5.34 -0.21 7.77
CA ALA A 21 -5.40 1.24 7.70
C ALA A 21 -4.46 1.85 8.75
N HIS A 22 -3.53 2.69 8.32
CA HIS A 22 -2.59 3.40 9.19
C HIS A 22 -2.57 4.89 8.84
N THR A 23 -2.44 5.75 9.86
CA THR A 23 -2.39 7.21 9.71
C THR A 23 -1.05 7.72 10.22
N ILE A 24 -0.39 8.57 9.43
CA ILE A 24 0.85 9.28 9.82
C ILE A 24 0.62 10.79 9.71
N ARG A 25 1.32 11.56 10.56
CA ARG A 25 1.33 13.02 10.50
C ARG A 25 2.69 13.47 10.00
N VAL A 26 2.69 14.24 8.92
CA VAL A 26 3.89 14.76 8.26
C VAL A 26 3.63 16.17 7.78
N THR A 27 4.69 16.91 7.42
CA THR A 27 4.54 18.23 6.79
C THR A 27 4.02 18.10 5.36
N ASP A 28 3.43 19.18 4.82
CA ASP A 28 2.98 19.21 3.42
C ASP A 28 4.11 18.96 2.44
N THR A 29 5.31 19.48 2.73
CA THR A 29 6.50 19.26 1.92
C THR A 29 6.85 17.77 1.85
N ALA A 30 6.84 17.07 2.99
CA ALA A 30 7.11 15.64 3.03
C ALA A 30 6.01 14.84 2.30
N TRP A 31 4.74 15.19 2.51
CA TRP A 31 3.61 14.53 1.84
C TRP A 31 3.67 14.67 0.32
N ASN A 32 3.95 15.87 -0.18
CA ASN A 32 4.09 16.12 -1.62
C ASN A 32 5.34 15.46 -2.19
N GLY A 33 6.45 15.45 -1.45
CA GLY A 33 7.67 14.74 -1.80
C GLY A 33 7.43 13.24 -1.98
N LEU A 34 6.76 12.59 -1.02
CA LEU A 34 6.41 11.17 -1.09
C LEU A 34 5.54 10.84 -2.30
N LYS A 35 4.52 11.65 -2.59
CA LYS A 35 3.67 11.47 -3.79
C LYS A 35 4.48 11.56 -5.07
N ARG A 36 5.40 12.53 -5.17
CA ARG A 36 6.28 12.69 -6.33
C ARG A 36 7.19 11.47 -6.49
N LEU A 37 7.80 11.00 -5.41
CA LEU A 37 8.71 9.85 -5.48
C LEU A 37 7.98 8.56 -5.87
N ALA A 38 6.80 8.31 -5.31
CA ALA A 38 5.95 7.19 -5.73
C ALA A 38 5.62 7.26 -7.22
N SER A 39 5.29 8.46 -7.73
CA SER A 39 5.05 8.69 -9.15
C SER A 39 6.28 8.43 -10.02
N VAL A 40 7.48 8.82 -9.57
CA VAL A 40 8.74 8.57 -10.29
C VAL A 40 9.06 7.08 -10.34
N ALA A 41 8.81 6.36 -9.25
CA ALA A 41 8.98 4.91 -9.17
C ALA A 41 7.87 4.11 -9.89
N GLY A 42 6.85 4.79 -10.44
CA GLY A 42 5.75 4.14 -11.17
C GLY A 42 4.82 3.29 -10.28
N VAL A 43 4.76 3.57 -8.98
CA VAL A 43 3.95 2.81 -8.00
C VAL A 43 2.98 3.71 -7.25
N SER A 44 1.98 3.12 -6.59
CA SER A 44 1.11 3.89 -5.69
C SER A 44 1.87 4.35 -4.44
N LEU A 45 1.39 5.41 -3.80
CA LEU A 45 1.95 5.87 -2.52
C LEU A 45 1.96 4.78 -1.45
N SER A 46 0.93 3.92 -1.43
CA SER A 46 0.86 2.81 -0.46
C SER A 46 1.95 1.76 -0.71
N GLU A 47 2.20 1.40 -1.97
CA GLU A 47 3.24 0.45 -2.33
C GLU A 47 4.63 1.02 -2.11
N TYR A 48 4.79 2.31 -2.37
CA TYR A 48 6.01 3.03 -2.08
C TYR A 48 6.35 3.04 -0.58
N LEU A 49 5.36 3.29 0.28
CA LEU A 49 5.53 3.23 1.74
C LEU A 49 5.82 1.81 2.24
N GLU A 50 5.16 0.80 1.67
CA GLU A 50 5.43 -0.61 1.95
C GLU A 50 6.86 -1.00 1.58
N ALA A 51 7.32 -0.58 0.40
CA ALA A 51 8.69 -0.82 -0.06
C ALA A 51 9.71 -0.15 0.87
N LEU A 52 9.48 1.11 1.25
CA LEU A 52 10.29 1.82 2.22
C LEU A 52 10.36 1.11 3.58
N GLY A 53 9.21 0.69 4.12
CA GLY A 53 9.13 0.04 5.43
C GLY A 53 9.75 -1.36 5.45
N LYS A 54 9.74 -2.08 4.32
CA LYS A 54 10.29 -3.44 4.20
C LYS A 54 11.77 -3.47 3.85
N ALA A 55 12.21 -2.61 2.93
CA ALA A 55 13.59 -2.63 2.43
C ALA A 55 14.53 -1.72 3.24
N GLY A 56 14.01 -0.70 3.93
CA GLY A 56 14.83 0.32 4.60
C GLY A 56 15.62 1.22 3.62
N VAL A 57 15.47 0.98 2.31
CA VAL A 57 16.12 1.70 1.22
C VAL A 57 15.06 1.99 0.16
N LEU A 58 15.17 3.16 -0.47
CA LEU A 58 14.29 3.56 -1.56
C LEU A 58 14.45 2.62 -2.76
N PRO A 59 13.36 2.13 -3.39
CA PRO A 59 13.47 1.43 -4.66
C PRO A 59 14.08 2.40 -5.70
N SER A 60 15.20 1.98 -6.29
CA SER A 60 16.00 2.70 -7.29
C SER A 60 15.35 2.73 -8.66
#